data_AF-A0A0Q5C5F3-F1
#
_entry.id   AF-A0A0Q5C5F3-F1
#
_cell.length_a   1.000
_cell.length_b   1.000
_cell.length_c   1.000
_cell.angle_alpha   90.00
_cell.angle_beta   90.00
_cell.angle_gamma   90.00
#
_symmetry.space_group_name_H-M   'P 1'
#
loop_
_entity.id
_entity.type
_entity.pdbx_description
1 polymer ?
#
loop_
_entity_poly.entity_id
_entity_poly.type
_entity_poly.pdbx_seq_one_letter_code
_entity_poly.pdbx_strand_id
1 'polypeptide(L)' 'MNVSNYGKIERGIGNPVLHTLVRISAVLDIDPAQLVAGLTADHLPALLEAFSAADYVAEQRRRAGRQPS' A
#
# COMPACT_ATOMS: atom_id res chain seq x y z
N MET A 1 9.64 3.06 -12.82
CA MET A 1 8.52 3.93 -12.38
C MET A 1 7.78 4.39 -13.63
N ASN A 2 6.46 4.26 -13.69
CA ASN A 2 5.66 4.71 -14.86
C ASN A 2 4.73 5.87 -14.48
N VAL A 3 4.14 6.53 -15.48
CA VAL A 3 3.22 7.68 -15.32
C VAL A 3 2.04 7.37 -14.40
N SER A 4 1.50 6.15 -14.44
CA SER A 4 0.39 5.72 -13.59
C SER A 4 0.72 5.72 -12.09
N ASN A 5 1.98 5.51 -11.71
CA ASN A 5 2.40 5.58 -10.31
C ASN A 5 2.52 7.02 -9.81
N TYR A 6 2.91 7.97 -10.68
CA TYR A 6 2.94 9.41 -10.33
C TYR A 6 1.53 9.94 -10.04
N GLY A 7 0.57 9.66 -10.93
CA GLY A 7 -0.80 10.14 -10.74
C GLY A 7 -1.50 9.60 -9.49
N LYS A 8 -1.09 8.42 -9.01
CA LYS A 8 -1.57 7.86 -7.74
C LYS A 8 -1.07 8.66 -6.54
N ILE A 9 0.22 8.99 -6.53
CA ILE A 9 0.86 9.78 -5.47
C ILE A 9 0.27 11.20 -5.41
N GLU A 10 0.12 11.86 -6.56
CA GLU A 10 -0.44 13.22 -6.63
C GLU A 10 -1.89 13.31 -6.12
N ARG A 11 -2.65 12.23 -6.23
CA ARG A 11 -4.04 12.14 -5.73
C ARG A 11 -4.11 11.73 -4.26
N GLY A 12 -2.98 11.48 -3.61
CA GLY A 12 -2.93 10.90 -2.26
C GLY A 12 -3.39 9.44 -2.21
N ILE A 13 -3.47 8.76 -3.35
CA ILE A 13 -3.97 7.39 -3.48
C ILE A 13 -2.76 6.45 -3.60
N GLY A 14 -2.23 6.01 -2.46
CA GLY A 14 -1.23 4.95 -2.40
C GLY A 14 -0.12 5.20 -1.38
N ASN A 15 0.48 4.13 -0.88
CA ASN A 15 1.64 4.17 0.01
C ASN A 15 2.93 4.02 -0.81
N PRO A 16 3.64 5.11 -1.15
CA PRO A 16 4.88 5.02 -1.92
C PRO A 16 5.95 4.29 -1.13
N VAL A 17 6.66 3.36 -1.78
CA VAL A 17 7.85 2.76 -1.18
C VAL A 17 8.95 3.80 -0.97
N LEU A 18 9.84 3.56 -0.01
CA LEU A 18 10.96 4.47 0.31
C LEU A 18 11.79 4.88 -0.92
N HIS A 19 12.06 3.94 -1.83
CA HIS A 19 12.78 4.22 -3.08
C HIS A 19 12.09 5.30 -3.94
N THR A 20 10.76 5.36 -3.94
CA THR A 20 10.00 6.40 -4.64
C THR A 20 10.18 7.75 -3.97
N LEU A 21 10.11 7.82 -2.63
CA LEU A 21 10.30 9.05 -1.87
C LEU A 21 11.69 9.66 -2.13
N VAL A 22 12.74 8.85 -2.12
CA VAL A 22 14.12 9.28 -2.41
C VAL A 22 14.27 9.83 -3.84
N ARG A 23 13.59 9.23 -4.82
CA ARG A 23 13.63 9.74 -6.20
C ARG A 23 12.90 11.06 -6.35
N ILE A 24 11.79 11.25 -5.64
CA ILE A 24 11.06 12.51 -5.62
C ILE A 24 11.90 13.60 -4.96
N SER A 25 12.51 13.33 -3.80
CA SER A 25 13.35 14.31 -3.11
C SER A 25 14.56 14.75 -3.94
N ALA A 26 15.19 13.82 -4.68
CA ALA A 26 16.28 14.14 -5.59
C ALA A 26 15.85 15.02 -6.77
N VAL A 27 14.64 14.82 -7.31
CA VAL A 27 14.09 15.66 -8.38
C VAL A 27 13.74 17.07 -7.88
N LEU A 28 13.25 17.15 -6.64
CA LEU A 28 12.85 18.42 -6.02
C LEU A 28 14.01 19.16 -5.35
N ASP A 29 15.22 18.57 -5.33
CA ASP A 29 16.42 19.08 -4.63
C ASP A 29 16.18 19.41 -3.15
N ILE A 30 15.52 18.49 -2.45
CA ILE A 30 15.24 18.60 -1.00
C ILE A 30 15.74 17.37 -0.24
N ASP A 31 15.94 17.55 1.07
CA ASP A 31 16.17 16.45 2.00
C ASP A 31 14.92 15.54 2.05
N PRO A 32 15.04 14.21 1.84
CA PRO A 32 13.94 13.26 2.02
C PRO A 32 13.21 13.37 3.36
N ALA A 33 13.90 13.80 4.43
CA ALA A 33 13.32 14.02 5.75
C ALA A 33 12.14 15.02 5.72
N GLN A 34 12.16 15.99 4.81
CA GLN A 34 11.07 16.94 4.65
C GLN A 34 9.78 16.29 4.14
N LEU A 35 9.88 15.23 3.34
CA LEU A 35 8.71 14.51 2.80
C LEU A 35 7.99 13.67 3.86
N VAL A 36 8.69 13.32 4.94
CA VAL A 36 8.17 12.45 6.01
C VAL A 36 8.01 13.17 7.35
N ALA A 37 8.32 14.47 7.38
CA ALA A 37 8.20 15.29 8.58
C ALA A 37 6.76 15.29 9.10
N GLY A 38 6.59 14.98 10.38
CA GLY A 38 5.28 14.94 11.03
C GLY A 38 4.47 13.67 10.76
N LEU A 39 4.97 12.69 10.03
CA LEU A 39 4.29 11.39 9.89
C LEU A 39 4.31 10.62 11.22
N THR A 40 3.13 10.24 11.72
CA THR A 40 2.93 9.38 12.88
C THR A 40 2.20 8.09 12.49
N ALA A 41 2.03 7.17 13.44
CA ALA A 41 1.25 5.95 13.25
C ALA A 41 -0.22 6.22 12.86
N ASP A 42 -0.78 7.38 13.21
CA ASP A 42 -2.17 7.75 12.92
C ASP A 42 -2.43 7.99 11.43
N HIS A 43 -1.37 8.20 10.64
CA HIS A 43 -1.47 8.34 9.19
C HIS A 43 -1.44 7.00 8.45
N LEU A 44 -1.21 5.89 9.16
CA LEU A 44 -1.33 4.57 8.55
C LEU A 44 -2.80 4.33 8.20
N PRO A 45 -3.09 3.70 7.05
CA PRO A 45 -4.45 3.24 6.78
C PRO A 45 -4.89 2.32 7.91
N ALA A 46 -6.21 2.30 8.19
CA ALA A 46 -6.78 1.33 9.11
C ALA A 46 -6.22 -0.06 8.76
N LEU A 47 -5.78 -0.80 9.79
CA LEU A 47 -5.35 -2.17 9.62
C LEU A 47 -6.58 -2.95 9.14
N LEU A 48 -6.76 -3.03 7.82
CA LEU A 48 -7.59 -4.07 7.25
C LEU A 48 -6.85 -5.33 7.69
N GLU A 49 -7.43 -6.08 8.62
CA GLU A 49 -7.04 -7.47 8.83
C GLU A 49 -7.11 -8.09 7.44
N ALA A 50 -5.95 -8.18 6.79
CA ALA A 50 -5.82 -8.92 5.56
C ALA A 50 -6.27 -10.31 5.98
N PHE A 51 -7.40 -10.78 5.41
CA PHE A 51 -7.85 -12.15 5.58
C PHE A 51 -6.59 -13.00 5.59
N SER A 52 -6.32 -13.60 6.74
CA SER A 52 -5.07 -14.30 6.93
C SER A 52 -4.98 -15.36 5.84
N ALA A 53 -3.77 -15.81 5.52
CA ALA A 53 -3.63 -16.96 4.63
C ALA A 53 -4.50 -18.14 5.12
N ALA A 54 -4.73 -18.25 6.44
CA ALA A 54 -5.65 -19.21 7.02
C ALA A 54 -7.12 -18.96 6.64
N ASP A 55 -7.61 -17.72 6.68
CA ASP A 55 -8.97 -17.36 6.26
C ASP A 55 -9.19 -17.63 4.77
N TYR A 56 -8.18 -17.34 3.95
CA TYR A 56 -8.21 -17.67 2.53
C TYR A 56 -8.32 -19.18 2.29
N VAL A 57 -7.50 -19.99 2.97
CA VAL A 57 -7.53 -21.45 2.87
C VAL A 57 -8.85 -22.03 3.40
N ALA A 58 -9.38 -21.49 4.49
CA ALA A 58 -10.66 -21.91 5.06
C ALA A 58 -11.82 -21.68 4.08
N GLU A 59 -11.87 -20.52 3.43
CA GLU A 59 -12.90 -20.21 2.43
C GLU A 59 -12.75 -21.06 1.15
N GLN A 60 -11.52 -21.35 0.70
CA GLN A 60 -11.30 -22.28 -0.43
C GLN A 60 -11.87 -23.68 -0.15
N ARG A 61 -11.62 -24.22 1.04
CA ARG A 61 -12.19 -25.52 1.47
C ARG A 61 -13.72 -25.48 1.52
N ARG A 62 -14.29 -24.38 2.02
CA ARG A 62 -15.74 -24.20 2.14
C ARG A 62 -16.44 -24.15 0.77
N ARG A 63 -15.78 -23.60 -0.25
CA ARG A 63 -16.26 -23.57 -1.63
C ARG A 63 -16.16 -24.92 -2.32
N ALA A 64 -15.06 -25.64 -2.13
CA ALA A 64 -14.88 -26.99 -2.68
C ALA A 64 -15.94 -27.98 -2.14
N GLY A 65 -16.37 -27.83 -0.88
CA GLY A 65 -17.44 -28.64 -0.30
C GLY A 65 -18.87 -28.24 -0.67
N ARG A 66 -19.08 -27.12 -1.39
CA ARG A 66 -20.40 -26.58 -1.77
C ARG A 66 -20.74 -26.77 -3.24
N GLN A 67 -19.88 -27.41 -4.04
CA GLN A 67 -20.14 -27.64 -5.44
C GLN A 67 -21.24 -28.72 -5.57
N PRO A 68 -22.48 -28.39 -5.99
CA PRO A 68 -23.52 -29.39 -6.19
C PRO A 68 -23.18 -30.21 -7.44
N SER A 69 -23.51 -31.51 -7.41
CA SER A 69 -23.47 -32.40 -8.58
C SER A 69 -24.46 -31.98 -9.67
#